data_AF-A0A5B7BMU3-F1
#
_entry.id   AF-A0A5B7BMU3-F1
#
_cell.length_a   1.000
_cell.length_b   1.000
_cell.length_c   1.000
_cell.angle_alpha   90.00
_cell.angle_beta   90.00
_cell.angle_gamma   90.00
#
_symmetry.space_group_name_H-M   'P 1'
#
loop_
_entity.id
_entity.type
_entity.pdbx_description
1 polymer ?
#
loop_
_entity_poly.entity_id
_entity_poly.type
_entity_poly.pdbx_seq_one_letter_code
_entity_poly.pdbx_strand_id
1 'polypeptide(L)'
;MFQGNQQDRYHLHFHMPHAEQLPMKLCSAFPLLPSIFVIVTLLPLALADLNSDKQALLAFAAAVPHGRKLNWNPAAPICSSWVGITCTSDGTRVLELRLPAVGLSGPIPPNSLGKLDAL
;
A
#
# COMPACT_ATOMS: atom_id res chain seq x y z
N MET A 1 55.97 56.78 21.24
CA MET A 1 55.68 56.45 19.83
C MET A 1 55.55 54.94 19.74
N PHE A 2 54.34 54.46 19.39
CA PHE A 2 53.89 53.07 19.12
C PHE A 2 53.96 52.00 20.24
N GLN A 3 53.09 50.98 20.35
CA GLN A 3 51.62 50.78 20.25
C GLN A 3 51.37 49.28 20.57
N GLY A 4 50.36 48.94 21.39
CA GLY A 4 49.68 47.61 21.47
C GLY A 4 50.48 46.43 22.08
N ASN A 5 49.93 45.42 22.75
CA ASN A 5 48.57 44.95 23.10
C ASN A 5 48.78 44.13 24.42
N GLN A 6 48.17 44.48 25.55
CA GLN A 6 46.87 43.99 26.05
C GLN A 6 46.78 42.45 26.21
N GLN A 7 46.56 42.04 27.48
CA GLN A 7 46.00 40.79 27.98
C GLN A 7 46.96 39.69 28.54
N ASP A 8 47.72 40.06 29.57
CA ASP A 8 47.52 39.58 30.97
C ASP A 8 46.23 38.71 31.10
N ARG A 9 46.15 37.51 31.70
CA ARG A 9 46.38 37.19 33.12
C ARG A 9 45.54 35.94 33.52
N TYR A 10 46.04 35.16 34.47
CA TYR A 10 45.32 34.22 35.38
C TYR A 10 44.96 32.81 34.90
N HIS A 11 45.87 31.88 35.22
CA HIS A 11 45.63 30.60 35.92
C HIS A 11 44.17 30.24 36.26
N LEU A 12 43.74 29.02 35.88
CA LEU A 12 43.07 28.11 36.81
C LEU A 12 43.05 26.66 36.28
N HIS A 13 43.82 25.83 36.97
CA HIS A 13 43.74 24.38 36.93
C HIS A 13 42.34 23.97 37.41
N PHE A 14 41.53 23.35 36.55
CA PHE A 14 40.32 22.64 36.96
C PHE A 14 40.41 21.19 36.50
N HIS A 15 40.76 20.34 37.45
CA HIS A 15 40.52 18.91 37.37
C HIS A 15 39.00 18.69 37.38
N MET A 16 38.44 18.08 36.34
CA MET A 16 37.03 17.67 36.30
C MET A 16 36.92 16.14 36.25
N PRO A 17 36.02 15.55 37.06
CA PRO A 17 35.93 14.12 37.24
C PRO A 17 35.14 13.44 36.12
N HIS A 18 35.46 12.17 35.99
CA HIS A 18 34.72 11.10 35.35
C HIS A 18 33.22 11.18 35.66
N ALA A 19 32.37 11.32 34.64
CA ALA A 19 30.93 11.09 34.74
C ALA A 19 30.39 10.61 33.38
N GLU A 20 30.26 9.28 33.27
CA GLU A 20 29.17 8.58 32.60
C GLU A 20 28.81 9.07 31.17
N GLN A 21 29.56 8.57 30.19
CA GLN A 21 29.05 8.49 28.83
C GLN A 21 27.83 7.57 28.83
N LEU A 22 26.63 8.15 28.81
CA LEU A 22 25.41 7.41 28.51
C LEU A 22 25.56 6.90 27.07
N PRO A 23 25.63 5.59 26.81
CA PRO A 23 25.60 5.11 25.44
C PRO A 23 24.21 5.46 24.92
N MET A 24 24.15 6.45 24.04
CA MET A 24 23.06 6.51 23.08
C MET A 24 23.21 5.30 22.17
N LYS A 25 22.80 4.13 22.66
CA LYS A 25 22.29 3.05 21.83
C LYS A 25 21.05 3.63 21.16
N LEU A 26 21.24 4.38 20.08
CA LEU A 26 20.20 4.61 19.09
C LEU A 26 19.81 3.22 18.60
N CYS A 27 18.80 2.65 19.25
CA CYS A 27 18.23 1.37 18.88
C CYS A 27 17.64 1.52 17.48
N SER A 28 18.37 1.04 16.47
CA SER A 28 17.87 0.20 15.37
C SER A 28 16.47 0.54 14.79
N ALA A 29 16.10 1.83 14.66
CA ALA A 29 14.88 2.25 13.97
C ALA A 29 15.12 2.62 12.49
N PHE A 30 16.39 2.65 12.07
CA PHE A 30 16.82 3.13 10.76
C PHE A 30 16.35 2.32 9.53
N PRO A 31 16.05 1.01 9.58
CA PRO A 31 15.61 0.29 8.37
C PRO A 31 14.09 0.40 8.11
N LEU A 32 13.30 0.90 9.07
CA LEU A 32 11.83 0.93 8.95
C LEU A 32 11.33 2.11 8.10
N LEU A 33 12.02 3.25 8.16
CA LEU A 33 11.67 4.46 7.40
C LEU A 33 11.56 4.25 5.88
N PRO A 34 12.54 3.63 5.19
CA PRO A 34 12.42 3.36 3.76
C PRO A 34 11.31 2.33 3.47
N SER A 35 11.13 1.31 4.33
CA SER A 35 10.06 0.32 4.16
C SER A 35 8.67 0.96 4.28
N ILE A 36 8.47 1.85 5.25
CA ILE A 36 7.21 2.58 5.44
C ILE A 36 6.93 3.48 4.23
N PHE A 37 7.95 4.18 3.72
CA PHE A 37 7.80 5.04 2.53
C PHE A 37 7.38 4.24 1.29
N VAL A 38 7.99 3.06 1.08
CA VAL A 38 7.62 2.17 -0.03
C VAL A 38 6.18 1.66 0.13
N ILE A 39 5.78 1.23 1.33
CA ILE A 39 4.41 0.75 1.58
C ILE A 39 3.38 1.86 1.32
N VAL A 40 3.63 3.07 1.81
CA VAL A 40 2.73 4.23 1.62
C VAL A 40 2.56 4.58 0.15
N THR A 41 3.59 4.41 -0.68
CA THR A 41 3.51 4.70 -2.11
C THR A 41 2.90 3.56 -2.93
N LEU A 42 3.19 2.29 -2.62
CA LEU A 42 2.67 1.14 -3.36
C LEU A 42 1.22 0.77 -3.01
N LEU A 43 0.82 0.92 -1.74
CA LEU A 43 -0.51 0.48 -1.29
C LEU A 43 -1.66 1.18 -2.05
N PRO A 44 -1.64 2.50 -2.31
CA PRO A 44 -2.68 3.16 -3.08
C PRO A 44 -2.80 2.64 -4.52
N LEU A 45 -1.68 2.30 -5.17
CA LEU A 45 -1.65 1.75 -6.53
C LEU A 45 -2.35 0.39 -6.58
N ALA A 46 -2.00 -0.49 -5.64
CA ALA A 46 -2.64 -1.81 -5.50
C ALA A 46 -4.15 -1.72 -5.25
N LEU A 47 -4.60 -0.78 -4.40
CA LEU A 47 -6.02 -0.58 -4.14
C LEU A 47 -6.77 0.05 -5.32
N ALA A 48 -6.11 0.93 -6.08
CA ALA A 48 -6.68 1.51 -7.29
C ALA A 48 -6.96 0.44 -8.34
N ASP A 49 -6.04 -0.50 -8.48
CA ASP A 49 -6.17 -1.66 -9.37
C ASP A 49 -7.37 -2.54 -9.02
N LEU A 50 -7.46 -2.97 -7.76
CA LEU A 50 -8.57 -3.80 -7.31
C LEU A 50 -9.92 -3.07 -7.47
N ASN A 51 -9.94 -1.75 -7.28
CA ASN A 51 -11.15 -0.95 -7.47
C ASN A 51 -11.52 -0.78 -8.96
N SER A 52 -10.55 -0.81 -9.86
CA SER A 52 -10.80 -0.86 -11.32
C SER A 52 -11.43 -2.21 -11.71
N ASP A 53 -10.84 -3.32 -11.25
CA ASP A 53 -11.36 -4.68 -11.45
C ASP A 53 -12.81 -4.79 -10.92
N LYS A 54 -13.07 -4.21 -9.75
CA LYS A 54 -14.41 -4.11 -9.15
C LYS A 54 -15.43 -3.47 -10.09
N GLN A 55 -15.08 -2.32 -10.65
CA GLN A 55 -15.98 -1.58 -11.53
C GLN A 55 -16.23 -2.34 -12.82
N ALA A 56 -15.21 -2.99 -13.37
CA ALA A 56 -15.32 -3.84 -14.54
C ALA A 56 -16.28 -5.01 -14.32
N LEU A 57 -16.18 -5.69 -13.19
CA LEU A 57 -17.07 -6.79 -12.80
C LEU A 57 -18.51 -6.34 -12.57
N LEU A 58 -18.71 -5.22 -11.88
CA LEU A 58 -20.06 -4.67 -11.68
C LEU A 58 -20.68 -4.22 -13.00
N ALA A 59 -19.90 -3.63 -13.90
CA ALA A 59 -20.35 -3.28 -15.25
C ALA A 59 -20.73 -4.53 -16.05
N PHE A 60 -19.94 -5.60 -15.98
CA PHE A 60 -20.28 -6.89 -16.60
C PHE A 60 -21.61 -7.44 -16.06
N ALA A 61 -21.77 -7.49 -14.73
CA ALA A 61 -22.99 -8.00 -14.11
C ALA A 61 -24.23 -7.16 -14.47
N ALA A 62 -24.09 -5.83 -14.56
CA ALA A 62 -25.21 -4.96 -14.93
C ALA A 62 -25.61 -5.08 -16.41
N ALA A 63 -24.64 -5.32 -17.29
CA ALA A 63 -24.85 -5.31 -18.73
C ALA A 63 -25.20 -6.69 -19.33
N VAL A 64 -24.76 -7.79 -18.70
CA VAL A 64 -25.03 -9.16 -19.20
C VAL A 64 -26.26 -9.74 -18.48
N PRO A 65 -27.36 -10.01 -19.19
CA PRO A 65 -28.50 -10.70 -18.62
C PRO A 65 -28.11 -12.10 -18.13
N HIS A 66 -28.46 -12.39 -16.87
CA HIS A 66 -28.10 -13.63 -16.21
C HIS A 66 -29.27 -14.19 -15.41
N GLY A 67 -29.45 -15.51 -15.45
CA GLY A 67 -30.58 -16.17 -14.78
C GLY A 67 -30.48 -16.18 -13.27
N ARG A 68 -29.28 -16.44 -12.72
CA ARG A 68 -29.02 -16.44 -11.27
C ARG A 68 -28.33 -15.15 -10.84
N LYS A 69 -28.92 -14.46 -9.86
CA LYS A 69 -28.34 -13.24 -9.30
C LYS A 69 -26.97 -13.51 -8.66
N LEU A 70 -25.96 -12.75 -9.06
CA LEU A 70 -24.62 -12.78 -8.47
C LEU A 70 -24.65 -12.12 -7.08
N ASN A 71 -23.80 -12.59 -6.15
CA ASN A 71 -23.69 -12.03 -4.80
C ASN A 71 -22.79 -10.77 -4.73
N TRP A 72 -22.43 -10.21 -5.88
CA TRP A 72 -21.44 -9.15 -6.04
C TRP A 72 -21.95 -7.83 -5.45
N ASN A 73 -21.71 -7.66 -4.15
CA ASN A 73 -22.08 -6.47 -3.41
C ASN A 73 -20.92 -5.46 -3.43
N PRO A 74 -21.11 -4.23 -3.93
CA PRO A 74 -20.06 -3.20 -3.93
C PRO A 74 -19.58 -2.81 -2.53
N ALA A 75 -20.36 -3.04 -1.47
CA ALA A 75 -19.90 -2.79 -0.10
C ALA A 75 -19.04 -3.92 0.48
N ALA A 76 -19.03 -5.09 -0.16
CA ALA A 76 -18.30 -6.26 0.31
C ALA A 76 -16.92 -6.39 -0.37
N PRO A 77 -15.92 -6.94 0.33
CA PRO A 77 -14.60 -7.22 -0.25
C PRO A 77 -14.69 -8.27 -1.36
N ILE A 78 -14.09 -7.97 -2.51
CA ILE A 78 -14.17 -8.78 -3.75
C ILE A 78 -13.58 -10.17 -3.51
N CYS A 79 -12.31 -10.22 -3.10
CA CYS A 79 -11.51 -11.45 -3.03
C CYS A 79 -12.01 -12.49 -2.03
N SER A 80 -12.78 -12.08 -1.02
CA SER A 80 -13.22 -12.96 0.07
C SER A 80 -14.73 -13.21 0.10
N SER A 81 -15.52 -12.35 -0.53
CA SER A 81 -16.99 -12.42 -0.42
C SER A 81 -17.70 -12.66 -1.75
N TRP A 82 -17.08 -12.33 -2.87
CA TRP A 82 -17.74 -12.46 -4.17
C TRP A 82 -17.61 -13.89 -4.70
N VAL A 83 -18.73 -14.43 -5.18
CA VAL A 83 -18.79 -15.78 -5.76
C VAL A 83 -18.03 -15.82 -7.07
N GLY A 84 -17.26 -16.88 -7.24
CA GLY A 84 -16.58 -17.16 -8.50
C GLY A 84 -15.36 -16.28 -8.76
N ILE A 85 -14.88 -15.53 -7.78
CA ILE A 85 -13.69 -14.70 -7.94
C ILE A 85 -12.52 -15.28 -7.16
N THR A 86 -11.39 -15.40 -7.84
CA THR A 86 -10.10 -15.72 -7.22
C THR A 86 -9.17 -14.54 -7.46
N CYS A 87 -8.58 -14.02 -6.38
CA CYS A 87 -7.59 -12.95 -6.48
C CYS A 87 -6.17 -13.50 -6.46
N THR A 88 -5.21 -12.64 -6.83
CA THR A 88 -3.78 -12.90 -6.63
C THR A 88 -3.45 -13.12 -5.15
N SER A 89 -2.30 -13.73 -4.85
CA SER A 89 -1.83 -13.95 -3.47
C SER A 89 -1.81 -12.68 -2.62
N ASP A 90 -1.51 -11.56 -3.28
CA ASP A 90 -1.37 -10.25 -2.64
C ASP A 90 -2.73 -9.53 -2.50
N GLY A 91 -3.81 -10.12 -3.06
CA GLY A 91 -5.17 -9.59 -2.97
C GLY A 91 -5.41 -8.30 -3.74
N THR A 92 -4.50 -7.93 -4.64
CA THR A 92 -4.50 -6.64 -5.35
C THR A 92 -5.23 -6.69 -6.70
N ARG A 93 -5.42 -7.89 -7.26
CA ARG A 93 -5.99 -8.12 -8.59
C ARG A 93 -6.85 -9.36 -8.61
N VAL A 94 -7.83 -9.40 -9.51
CA VAL A 94 -8.58 -10.62 -9.81
C VAL A 94 -7.82 -11.45 -10.83
N LEU A 95 -7.50 -12.68 -10.46
CA LEU A 95 -6.73 -13.64 -11.27
C LEU A 95 -7.64 -14.63 -12.01
N GLU A 96 -8.81 -14.95 -11.46
CA GLU A 96 -9.73 -15.90 -12.10
C GLU A 96 -11.19 -15.54 -11.82
N LEU A 97 -12.04 -15.71 -12.84
CA LEU A 97 -13.48 -15.54 -12.78
C LEU A 97 -14.20 -16.80 -13.27
N ARG A 98 -14.86 -17.50 -12.35
CA ARG A 98 -15.62 -18.73 -12.61
C ARG A 98 -17.08 -18.58 -12.23
N LEU A 99 -17.95 -18.55 -13.25
CA LEU A 99 -19.40 -18.40 -13.08
C LEU A 99 -20.18 -19.60 -13.66
N PRO A 100 -19.99 -20.83 -13.13
CA PRO A 100 -20.68 -22.00 -13.64
C PRO A 100 -22.20 -21.88 -13.41
N ALA A 101 -22.99 -22.27 -14.41
CA ALA A 101 -24.44 -22.36 -14.34
C ALA A 101 -25.17 -21.07 -13.86
N VAL A 102 -24.56 -19.90 -14.05
CA VAL A 102 -25.19 -18.59 -13.77
C VAL A 102 -26.26 -18.24 -14.81
N GLY A 103 -26.21 -18.89 -15.99
CA GLY A 103 -27.15 -18.64 -17.08
C GLY A 103 -26.91 -17.30 -17.75
N LEU A 104 -25.63 -17.00 -18.05
CA LEU A 104 -25.24 -15.84 -18.85
C LEU A 104 -25.86 -15.97 -20.24
N SER A 105 -26.47 -14.90 -20.73
CA SER A 105 -27.12 -14.87 -22.04
C SER A 105 -26.80 -13.58 -22.76
N GLY A 106 -26.67 -13.66 -24.09
CA GLY A 106 -26.29 -12.52 -24.92
C GLY A 106 -24.77 -12.28 -25.01
N PRO A 107 -24.36 -11.21 -25.70
CA PRO A 107 -22.95 -10.90 -25.91
C PRO A 107 -22.28 -10.34 -24.65
N ILE A 108 -21.00 -10.64 -24.47
CA ILE A 108 -20.18 -10.05 -23.41
C ILE A 108 -19.78 -8.64 -23.85
N PRO A 109 -20.11 -7.58 -23.07
CA PRO A 109 -19.84 -6.22 -23.47
C PRO A 109 -18.34 -5.95 -23.51
N PRO A 110 -17.84 -5.27 -24.57
CA PRO A 110 -16.45 -4.86 -24.63
C PRO A 110 -16.15 -3.91 -23.47
N ASN A 111 -14.90 -3.90 -22.99
CA ASN A 111 -14.46 -3.03 -21.89
C ASN A 111 -15.09 -3.34 -20.51
N SER A 112 -15.62 -4.55 -20.33
CA SER A 112 -15.99 -5.10 -19.02
C SER A 112 -14.90 -6.06 -18.54
N LEU A 113 -15.06 -7.37 -18.75
CA LEU A 113 -14.10 -8.39 -18.33
C LEU A 113 -12.69 -8.20 -18.92
N GLY A 114 -12.58 -7.58 -20.10
CA GLY A 114 -11.29 -7.27 -20.72
C GLY A 114 -10.44 -6.20 -20.01
N LYS A 115 -10.94 -5.59 -18.93
CA LYS A 115 -10.16 -4.67 -18.07
C LYS A 115 -9.45 -5.38 -16.91
N LEU A 116 -9.77 -6.65 -16.67
CA LEU A 116 -9.08 -7.43 -15.66
C LEU A 116 -7.78 -7.95 -16.25
N ASP A 117 -6.73 -7.15 -16.17
CA ASP A 117 -5.45 -7.43 -16.87
C ASP A 117 -4.70 -8.66 -16.35
N ALA A 118 -5.09 -9.17 -15.18
CA ALA A 118 -4.53 -10.35 -14.54
C ALA A 118 -5.36 -11.64 -14.78
N LEU A 119 -6.45 -11.56 -15.55
CA LEU A 119 -7.41 -12.65 -15.79
C LEU A 119 -7.03 -13.58 -16.96
#